data_AF-A0A961BKK8-F1
#
_entry.id   AF-A0A961BKK8-F1
#
_cell.length_a   1.000
_cell.length_b   1.000
_cell.length_c   1.000
_cell.angle_alpha   90.00
_cell.angle_beta   90.00
_cell.angle_gamma   90.00
#
_symmetry.space_group_name_H-M   'P 1'
#
loop_
_entity.id
_entity.type
_entity.pdbx_description
1 polymer ?
#
loop_
_entity_poly.entity_id
_entity_poly.type
_entity_poly.pdbx_seq_one_letter_code
_entity_poly.pdbx_strand_id
1 'polypeptide(L)' 'MFDDRIIADHRIMGGAPCVRGTRIPVATIVGLMAE' A
#
# COMPACT_ATOMS: atom_id res chain seq x y z
N MET A 1 -8.79 14.41 11.36
CA MET A 1 -7.60 13.54 11.46
C MET A 1 -7.52 12.82 10.13
N PHE A 2 -6.50 13.06 9.32
CA PHE A 2 -6.44 12.51 7.97
C PHE A 2 -6.42 10.98 8.08
N ASP A 3 -7.44 10.33 7.51
CA ASP A 3 -7.51 8.88 7.41
C ASP A 3 -6.37 8.44 6.46
N ASP A 4 -5.29 7.89 7.02
CA ASP A 4 -4.09 7.58 6.23
C ASP A 4 -4.46 6.61 5.11
N ARG A 5 -4.40 7.03 3.85
CA ARG A 5 -4.79 6.18 2.70
C ARG A 5 -3.85 4.99 2.48
N ILE A 6 -2.70 5.01 3.13
CA ILE A 6 -1.66 3.99 3.06
C ILE A 6 -1.46 3.41 4.46
N ILE A 7 -1.40 2.10 4.56
CA ILE A 7 -1.09 1.37 5.81
C ILE A 7 0.22 0.61 5.65
N ALA A 8 1.01 0.58 6.72
CA ALA A 8 2.18 -0.30 6.86
C ALA A 8 1.98 -1.14 8.12
N ASP A 9 1.67 -2.43 7.94
CA ASP A 9 1.41 -3.38 9.01
C ASP A 9 2.17 -4.67 8.70
N HIS A 10 3.04 -5.12 9.60
CA HIS A 10 3.85 -6.33 9.42
C HIS A 10 3.00 -7.60 9.19
N ARG A 11 1.72 -7.58 9.60
CA ARG A 11 0.75 -8.68 9.40
C ARG A 11 0.18 -8.70 7.98
N ILE A 12 0.34 -7.63 7.21
CA ILE A 12 -0.19 -7.48 5.85
C ILE A 12 1.00 -7.39 4.88
N MET A 13 1.08 -8.34 3.95
CA MET A 13 2.12 -8.34 2.90
C MET A 13 3.55 -8.14 3.43
N GLY A 14 3.86 -8.67 4.61
CA GLY A 14 5.19 -8.56 5.22
C GLY A 14 5.60 -7.14 5.64
N GLY A 15 4.65 -6.22 5.82
CA GLY A 15 4.94 -4.82 6.17
C GLY A 15 5.10 -3.89 4.97
N ALA A 16 4.94 -4.39 3.75
CA ALA A 16 4.93 -3.54 2.56
C ALA A 16 3.78 -2.51 2.64
N PRO A 17 4.03 -1.22 2.33
CA PRO A 17 2.99 -0.20 2.29
C PRO A 17 1.88 -0.56 1.30
N CYS A 18 0.65 -0.64 1.80
CA CYS A 18 -0.54 -1.03 1.02
C CYS A 18 -1.60 0.08 1.05
N VAL A 19 -2.39 0.19 -0.02
CA VAL A 19 -3.59 1.05 0.00
C VAL A 19 -4.58 0.50 1.01
N ARG A 20 -5.07 1.36 1.92
CA ARG A 20 -5.99 0.99 3.00
C ARG A 20 -7.20 0.23 2.43
N GLY A 21 -7.57 -0.87 3.09
CA GLY A 21 -8.69 -1.72 2.68
C GLY A 21 -8.36 -2.71 1.55
N THR A 22 -7.10 -2.75 1.11
CA THR A 22 -6.65 -3.67 0.05
C THR A 22 -5.40 -4.42 0.47
N ARG A 23 -5.01 -5.42 -0.33
CA ARG A 23 -3.68 -6.04 -0.27
C ARG A 23 -2.81 -5.66 -1.48
N ILE A 24 -3.01 -4.44 -2.01
CA ILE A 24 -2.27 -3.91 -3.16
C ILE A 24 -1.11 -3.06 -2.65
N PRO A 25 0.16 -3.48 -2.86
CA PRO A 25 1.31 -2.66 -2.51
C PRO A 25 1.36 -1.38 -3.35
N VAL A 26 1.78 -0.28 -2.72
CA VAL A 26 1.98 1.01 -3.42
C VAL A 26 2.99 0.86 -4.56
N ALA A 27 4.00 0.02 -4.38
CA ALA A 27 5.01 -0.28 -5.40
C ALA A 27 4.40 -0.87 -6.70
N THR A 28 3.34 -1.67 -6.60
CA THR A 28 2.65 -2.20 -7.79
C THR A 28 1.99 -1.08 -8.59
N ILE A 29 1.31 -0.15 -7.92
CA ILE A 29 0.64 0.97 -8.58
C ILE A 29 1.68 1.89 -9.23
N VAL A 30 2.75 2.22 -8.50
CA VAL A 30 3.82 3.07 -9.03
C VAL A 30 4.50 2.41 -10.22
N GLY A 31 4.77 1.11 -10.18
CA GLY A 31 5.31 0.37 -11.31
C GLY A 31 4.43 0.50 -12.56
N LEU A 32 3.12 0.29 -12.43
CA LEU A 32 2.16 0.45 -13.53
C LEU A 32 2.04 1.89 -14.06
N MET A 33 2.29 2.89 -13.22
CA MET A 33 2.26 4.32 -13.61
C MET A 33 3.57 4.77 -14.26
N ALA A 34 4.66 4.02 -14.04
CA ALA A 34 5.99 4.34 -14.53
C ALA A 34 6.27 3.75 -15.93
N GLU A 35 5.34 2.97 -16.48
CA GLU A 35 5.28 2.55 -17.89
C GLU A 35 4.71 3.67 -18.78
#